data_AF-V5SB71-F1
#
_entry.id   AF-V5SB71-F1
#
_cell.length_a   1.000
_cell.length_b   1.000
_cell.length_c   1.000
_cell.angle_alpha   90.00
_cell.angle_beta   90.00
_cell.angle_gamma   90.00
#
_symmetry.space_group_name_H-M   'P 1'
#
loop_
_entity.id
_entity.type
_entity.pdbx_description
1 polymer ?
#
loop_
_entity_poly.entity_id
_entity_poly.type
_entity_poly.pdbx_seq_one_letter_code
_entity_poly.pdbx_strand_id
1 'polypeptide(L)'
;MLRRLNADPRGRRWAATGRRAGCIVCLFYGGLDCRSEALVMFGAPFDFDFLERFKIPLKRYGAGDTIFLEEDPGDLMYLVLEGKVNIVTYGTVLENVGMHGIFGELALIDNAPRSAAAIAADPTEVALIDRETFLELVRANPAFSLYVMRQLATRIRRMNKSL
;
A
#
# COMPACT_ATOMS: atom_id res chain seq x y z
N MET A 1 2.57 -19.40 42.04
CA MET A 1 2.79 -18.19 41.22
C MET A 1 3.95 -18.46 40.26
N LEU A 2 3.69 -19.11 39.12
CA LEU A 2 4.69 -19.40 38.07
C LEU A 2 4.21 -18.77 36.76
N ARG A 3 4.88 -17.69 36.34
CA ARG A 3 4.61 -16.99 35.07
C ARG A 3 5.08 -17.87 33.91
N ARG A 4 4.16 -18.29 33.04
CA ARG A 4 4.45 -18.95 31.76
C ARG A 4 5.22 -17.97 30.86
N LEU A 5 6.40 -18.39 30.38
CA LEU A 5 7.20 -17.66 29.40
C LEU A 5 6.69 -18.02 28.00
N ASN A 6 6.28 -17.01 27.21
CA ASN A 6 5.88 -17.19 25.82
C ASN A 6 7.12 -17.51 24.95
N ALA A 7 7.08 -18.63 24.24
CA ALA A 7 8.05 -19.01 23.21
C ALA A 7 7.47 -18.76 21.80
N ASP A 8 8.32 -18.38 20.84
CA ASP A 8 7.99 -18.36 19.40
C ASP A 8 7.65 -19.81 18.92
N PRO A 9 6.78 -20.02 17.92
CA PRO A 9 6.53 -21.33 17.29
C PRO A 9 7.77 -22.17 16.90
N ARG A 10 8.96 -21.57 16.85
CA ARG A 10 10.26 -22.28 16.70
C ARG A 10 11.02 -22.57 18.00
N GLY A 11 10.40 -22.41 19.17
CA GLY A 11 10.95 -22.85 20.47
C GLY A 11 12.11 -22.02 21.04
N ARG A 12 12.41 -20.84 20.50
CA ARG A 12 13.52 -19.99 20.98
C ARG A 12 13.09 -19.07 22.11
N ARG A 13 13.87 -19.06 23.19
CA ARG A 13 13.65 -18.23 24.39
C ARG A 13 14.28 -16.85 24.21
N TRP A 14 13.64 -15.82 24.74
CA TRP A 14 14.13 -14.44 24.72
C TRP A 14 14.66 -14.04 26.10
N ALA A 15 15.74 -13.25 26.15
CA ALA A 15 16.14 -12.54 27.36
C ALA A 15 15.18 -11.36 27.62
N ALA A 16 14.89 -11.07 28.90
CA ALA A 16 13.88 -10.11 29.35
C ALA A 16 14.12 -8.63 28.95
N THR A 17 15.22 -8.33 28.25
CA THR A 17 15.69 -6.97 27.92
C THR A 17 15.53 -6.60 26.45
N GLY A 18 14.88 -7.42 25.61
CA GLY A 18 14.52 -7.06 24.23
C GLY A 18 15.68 -6.89 23.24
N ARG A 19 16.94 -7.01 23.66
CA ARG A 19 18.11 -6.94 22.79
C ARG A 19 18.54 -8.33 22.34
N ARG A 20 18.57 -8.58 21.02
CA ARG A 20 19.33 -9.70 20.44
C ARG A 20 20.76 -9.23 20.19
N ALA A 21 21.72 -9.89 20.84
CA ALA A 21 23.12 -9.80 20.42
C ALA A 21 23.23 -10.31 18.97
N GLY A 22 23.83 -9.51 18.07
CA GLY A 22 24.06 -9.87 16.68
C GLY A 22 23.00 -9.43 15.65
N CYS A 23 22.03 -8.59 16.02
CA CYS A 23 21.14 -7.98 15.04
C CYS A 23 21.83 -6.78 14.36
N ILE A 24 22.04 -6.86 13.05
CA ILE A 24 22.67 -5.79 12.24
C ILE A 24 21.97 -4.43 12.44
N VAL A 25 20.66 -4.46 12.69
CA VAL A 25 19.84 -3.25 12.81
C VAL A 25 20.06 -2.53 14.14
N CYS A 26 20.28 -3.27 15.23
CA CYS A 26 20.63 -2.69 16.54
C CYS A 26 22.04 -2.07 16.57
N LEU A 27 22.94 -2.47 15.66
CA LEU A 27 24.32 -1.98 15.59
C LEU A 27 24.44 -0.61 14.91
N PHE A 28 23.50 -0.24 14.03
CA PHE A 28 23.55 1.02 13.28
C PHE A 28 22.69 2.15 13.88
N TYR A 29 21.57 1.84 14.54
CA TYR A 29 20.61 2.85 15.00
C TYR A 29 20.36 2.73 16.51
N GLY A 30 21.41 2.99 17.29
CA GLY A 30 21.42 2.85 18.74
C GLY A 30 20.21 3.54 19.41
N GLY A 31 19.27 2.73 19.91
CA GLY A 31 18.22 3.21 20.82
C GLY A 31 16.80 2.68 20.61
N LEU A 32 16.49 1.96 19.54
CA LEU A 32 15.11 1.52 19.24
C LEU A 32 14.89 0.02 19.50
N ASP A 33 13.71 -0.33 20.03
CA ASP A 33 13.32 -1.69 20.42
C ASP A 33 13.20 -2.62 19.20
N CYS A 34 13.92 -3.74 19.19
CA CYS A 34 13.93 -4.74 18.11
C CYS A 34 12.53 -5.39 17.89
N ARG A 35 11.58 -5.20 18.83
CA ARG A 35 10.19 -5.64 18.67
C ARG A 35 9.39 -4.87 17.62
N SER A 36 9.67 -3.57 17.39
CA SER A 36 8.89 -2.77 16.44
C SER A 36 9.26 -3.06 14.99
N GLU A 37 10.48 -3.49 14.70
CA GLU A 37 10.95 -3.72 13.33
C GLU A 37 10.50 -5.06 12.75
N ALA A 38 10.31 -6.09 13.59
CA ALA A 38 9.75 -7.36 13.13
C ALA A 38 8.31 -7.18 12.60
N LEU A 39 7.53 -6.25 13.16
CA LEU A 39 6.18 -5.95 12.67
C LEU A 39 6.19 -5.26 11.29
N VAL A 40 7.22 -4.44 11.03
CA VAL A 40 7.45 -3.81 9.72
C VAL A 40 7.89 -4.86 8.69
N MET A 41 8.78 -5.79 9.09
CA MET A 41 9.32 -6.83 8.20
C MET A 41 8.34 -7.99 7.94
N PHE A 42 7.48 -8.32 8.90
CA PHE A 42 6.43 -9.35 8.77
C PHE A 42 5.02 -8.78 8.53
N GLY A 43 4.90 -7.46 8.41
CA GLY A 43 3.74 -6.76 7.87
C GLY A 43 2.45 -6.95 8.65
N ALA A 44 2.25 -6.19 9.73
CA ALA A 44 0.88 -5.87 10.10
C ALA A 44 0.14 -5.30 8.86
N PRO A 45 -1.11 -5.73 8.59
CA PRO A 45 -1.89 -5.16 7.51
C PRO A 45 -1.96 -3.63 7.70
N PHE A 46 -1.86 -2.89 6.60
CA PHE A 46 -2.08 -1.45 6.67
C PHE A 46 -3.51 -1.21 7.15
N ASP A 47 -3.63 -0.48 8.25
CA ASP A 47 -4.91 -0.09 8.81
C ASP A 47 -5.44 1.11 8.03
N PHE A 48 -6.53 0.90 7.28
CA PHE A 48 -7.11 1.95 6.43
C PHE A 48 -7.77 3.07 7.24
N ASP A 49 -8.15 2.82 8.50
CA ASP A 49 -8.71 3.84 9.41
C ASP A 49 -7.67 4.95 9.69
N PHE A 50 -6.38 4.66 9.49
CA PHE A 50 -5.31 5.66 9.58
C PHE A 50 -5.51 6.85 8.63
N LEU A 51 -6.16 6.62 7.48
CA LEU A 51 -6.36 7.64 6.44
C LEU A 51 -7.30 8.76 6.86
N GLU A 52 -8.21 8.50 7.82
CA GLU A 52 -9.16 9.50 8.33
C GLU A 52 -8.47 10.74 8.91
N ARG A 53 -7.20 10.59 9.33
CA ARG A 53 -6.40 11.67 9.92
C ARG A 53 -5.91 12.71 8.89
N PHE A 54 -5.89 12.36 7.61
CA PHE A 54 -5.27 13.17 6.55
C PHE A 54 -6.28 14.02 5.75
N LYS A 55 -7.58 14.00 6.13
CA LYS A 55 -8.65 14.75 5.45
C LYS A 55 -8.63 14.61 3.92
N ILE A 56 -8.44 13.37 3.47
CA ILE A 56 -8.28 13.03 2.06
C ILE A 56 -9.60 13.29 1.32
N PRO A 57 -9.61 14.07 0.22
CA PRO A 57 -10.81 14.30 -0.56
C PRO A 57 -11.37 13.00 -1.13
N LEU A 58 -12.70 12.87 -1.13
CA LEU A 58 -13.42 11.73 -1.71
C LEU A 58 -14.09 12.12 -3.02
N LYS A 59 -14.16 11.18 -3.96
CA LYS A 59 -14.90 11.36 -5.22
C LYS A 59 -15.66 10.10 -5.58
N ARG A 60 -16.89 10.28 -6.07
CA ARG A 60 -17.76 9.22 -6.54
C ARG A 60 -17.83 9.22 -8.06
N TYR A 61 -17.94 8.02 -8.61
CA TYR A 61 -18.05 7.72 -10.03
C TYR A 61 -19.20 6.73 -10.24
N GLY A 62 -19.99 6.95 -11.29
CA GLY A 62 -20.98 5.99 -11.76
C GLY A 62 -20.33 4.82 -12.51
N ALA A 63 -21.08 3.74 -12.72
CA ALA A 63 -20.62 2.64 -13.56
C ALA A 63 -20.41 3.12 -15.00
N GLY A 64 -19.24 2.82 -15.57
CA GLY A 64 -18.83 3.25 -16.91
C GLY A 64 -18.13 4.61 -16.95
N ASP A 65 -18.07 5.36 -15.83
CA ASP A 65 -17.39 6.66 -15.81
C ASP A 65 -15.88 6.50 -15.99
N THR A 66 -15.32 7.31 -16.89
CA THR A 66 -13.87 7.45 -17.04
C THR A 66 -13.30 8.27 -15.89
N ILE A 67 -12.35 7.69 -15.17
CA ILE A 67 -11.62 8.35 -14.07
C ILE A 67 -10.45 9.15 -14.63
N PHE A 68 -9.67 8.54 -15.53
CA PHE A 68 -8.62 9.16 -16.34
C PHE A 68 -8.32 8.29 -17.57
N LEU A 69 -7.68 8.88 -18.59
CA LEU A 69 -7.22 8.19 -19.79
C LEU A 69 -5.72 7.89 -19.74
N GLU A 70 -5.30 7.00 -20.63
CA GLU A 70 -3.87 6.77 -20.92
C GLU A 70 -3.24 8.06 -21.46
N GLU A 71 -1.97 8.30 -21.13
CA GLU A 71 -1.21 9.51 -21.46
C GLU A 71 -1.67 10.82 -20.78
N ASP A 72 -2.74 10.79 -19.98
CA ASP A 72 -3.10 11.95 -19.16
C ASP A 72 -1.97 12.28 -18.15
N PRO A 73 -1.80 13.55 -17.76
CA PRO A 73 -0.95 13.86 -16.60
C PRO A 73 -1.52 13.22 -15.32
N GLY A 74 -0.63 12.77 -14.42
CA GLY A 74 -1.03 12.07 -13.20
C GLY A 74 -0.38 12.63 -11.94
N ASP A 75 -1.06 13.59 -11.32
CA ASP A 75 -0.69 14.23 -10.04
C ASP A 75 -1.41 13.63 -8.82
N LEU A 76 -2.31 12.68 -9.06
CA LEU A 76 -3.09 11.97 -8.05
C LEU A 76 -2.92 10.46 -8.17
N MET A 77 -2.88 9.76 -7.04
CA MET A 77 -3.22 8.35 -6.96
C MET A 77 -4.58 8.17 -6.28
N TYR A 78 -5.16 6.99 -6.46
CA TYR A 78 -6.51 6.69 -6.01
C TYR A 78 -6.50 5.45 -5.12
N LEU A 79 -7.29 5.47 -4.06
CA LEU A 79 -7.62 4.31 -3.24
C LEU A 79 -9.12 4.02 -3.38
N VAL A 80 -9.48 2.80 -3.75
CA VAL A 80 -10.88 2.37 -3.82
C VAL A 80 -11.42 2.12 -2.41
N LEU A 81 -12.41 2.90 -2.01
CA LEU A 81 -13.13 2.72 -0.75
C LEU A 81 -14.36 1.82 -0.94
N GLU A 82 -15.02 1.96 -2.09
CA GLU A 82 -16.19 1.16 -2.46
C GLU A 82 -16.20 0.96 -3.98
N GLY A 83 -16.75 -0.16 -4.45
CA GLY A 83 -16.88 -0.44 -5.87
C GLY A 83 -15.64 -1.06 -6.50
N LYS A 84 -15.46 -0.81 -7.79
CA LYS A 84 -14.49 -1.51 -8.63
C LYS A 84 -14.10 -0.70 -9.85
N VAL A 85 -12.82 -0.71 -10.18
CA VAL A 85 -12.24 0.02 -11.31
C VAL A 85 -11.52 -0.94 -12.26
N ASN A 86 -11.77 -0.80 -13.55
CA ASN A 86 -11.03 -1.48 -14.60
C ASN A 86 -9.86 -0.61 -15.06
N ILE A 87 -8.67 -1.20 -15.08
CA ILE A 87 -7.48 -0.62 -15.69
C ILE A 87 -7.39 -1.18 -17.10
N VAL A 88 -7.42 -0.31 -18.10
CA VAL A 88 -7.58 -0.65 -19.51
C VAL A 88 -6.46 -0.04 -20.34
N THR A 89 -5.83 -0.82 -21.21
CA THR A 89 -4.91 -0.32 -22.24
C THR A 89 -5.17 -1.08 -23.54
N TYR A 90 -4.99 -0.43 -24.69
CA TYR A 90 -5.23 -1.02 -26.02
C TYR A 90 -6.56 -1.78 -26.13
N GLY A 91 -7.62 -1.30 -25.48
CA GLY A 91 -8.95 -1.92 -25.48
C GLY A 91 -9.08 -3.21 -24.64
N THR A 92 -8.05 -3.59 -23.89
CA THR A 92 -8.02 -4.79 -23.04
C THR A 92 -7.97 -4.42 -21.56
N VAL A 93 -8.78 -5.10 -20.74
CA VAL A 93 -8.74 -4.94 -19.28
C VAL A 93 -7.51 -5.66 -18.73
N LEU A 94 -6.54 -4.90 -18.23
CA LEU A 94 -5.32 -5.43 -17.59
C LEU A 94 -5.57 -5.89 -16.16
N GLU A 95 -6.37 -5.11 -15.42
CA GLU A 95 -6.62 -5.35 -14.02
C GLU A 95 -8.00 -4.85 -13.60
N ASN A 96 -8.56 -5.54 -12.62
CA ASN A 96 -9.75 -5.15 -11.90
C ASN A 96 -9.33 -4.79 -10.46
N VAL A 97 -9.42 -3.51 -10.10
CA VAL A 97 -9.04 -2.97 -8.79
C VAL A 97 -10.30 -2.80 -7.96
N GLY A 98 -10.45 -3.60 -6.90
CA GLY A 98 -11.58 -3.51 -5.97
C GLY A 98 -11.24 -2.72 -4.71
N MET A 99 -12.16 -2.76 -3.73
CA MET A 99 -12.00 -2.16 -2.40
C MET A 99 -10.63 -2.45 -1.79
N HIS A 100 -10.05 -1.42 -1.16
CA HIS A 100 -8.69 -1.44 -0.61
C HIS A 100 -7.60 -1.70 -1.66
N GLY A 101 -7.89 -1.50 -2.94
CA GLY A 101 -6.93 -1.48 -4.02
C GLY A 101 -6.57 -0.05 -4.37
N ILE A 102 -5.31 0.16 -4.78
CA ILE A 102 -4.82 1.45 -5.27
C ILE A 102 -4.66 1.42 -6.78
N PHE A 103 -4.80 2.56 -7.44
CA PHE A 103 -4.51 2.70 -8.87
C PHE A 103 -4.05 4.12 -9.21
N GLY A 104 -3.42 4.29 -10.37
CA GLY A 104 -2.84 5.57 -10.77
C GLY A 104 -1.59 5.96 -9.97
N GLU A 105 -1.05 5.06 -9.16
CA GLU A 105 0.12 5.33 -8.32
C GLU A 105 1.42 5.50 -9.12
N LEU A 106 1.52 4.88 -10.31
CA LEU A 106 2.75 4.93 -11.12
C LEU A 106 3.11 6.37 -11.47
N ALA A 107 2.18 7.10 -12.12
CA ALA A 107 2.37 8.49 -12.51
C ALA A 107 2.73 9.40 -11.31
N LEU A 108 2.15 9.13 -10.14
CA LEU A 108 2.50 9.84 -8.91
C LEU A 108 3.92 9.51 -8.42
N ILE A 109 4.41 8.29 -8.62
CA ILE A 109 5.72 7.85 -8.14
C ILE A 109 6.84 8.30 -9.09
N ASP A 110 6.69 8.10 -10.39
CA ASP A 110 7.75 8.30 -11.38
C ASP A 110 7.66 9.61 -12.17
N ASN A 111 6.56 10.37 -12.03
CA ASN A 111 6.25 11.57 -12.82
C ASN A 111 6.08 11.32 -14.33
N ALA A 112 5.78 10.09 -14.74
CA ALA A 112 5.38 9.79 -16.10
C ALA A 112 3.85 10.03 -16.29
N PRO A 113 3.37 10.15 -17.54
CA PRO A 113 1.95 10.12 -17.84
C PRO A 113 1.26 8.83 -17.38
N ARG A 114 -0.08 8.81 -17.36
CA ARG A 114 -0.88 7.62 -17.05
C ARG A 114 -0.54 6.48 -18.01
N SER A 115 -0.07 5.36 -17.47
CA SER A 115 0.31 4.18 -18.28
C SER A 115 -0.88 3.39 -18.86
N ALA A 116 -2.11 3.71 -18.47
CA ALA A 116 -3.34 3.05 -18.86
C ALA A 116 -4.54 3.95 -18.50
N ALA A 117 -5.72 3.68 -19.06
CA ALA A 117 -6.97 4.30 -18.65
C ALA A 117 -7.56 3.61 -17.42
N ALA A 118 -8.32 4.36 -16.61
CA ALA A 118 -9.09 3.84 -15.48
C ALA A 118 -10.58 4.16 -15.67
N ILE A 119 -11.42 3.13 -15.63
CA ILE A 119 -12.86 3.22 -15.84
C ILE A 119 -13.57 2.54 -14.67
N ALA A 120 -14.55 3.21 -14.06
CA ALA A 120 -15.36 2.61 -13.02
C ALA A 120 -16.19 1.45 -13.60
N ALA A 121 -16.02 0.24 -13.07
CA ALA A 121 -16.75 -0.95 -13.50
C ALA A 121 -18.16 -0.99 -12.87
N ASP A 122 -18.25 -0.53 -11.61
CA ASP A 122 -19.46 -0.41 -10.80
C ASP A 122 -19.52 1.01 -10.19
N PRO A 123 -20.62 1.44 -9.56
CA PRO A 123 -20.61 2.66 -8.75
C PRO A 123 -19.47 2.62 -7.73
N THR A 124 -18.57 3.60 -7.79
CA THR A 124 -17.27 3.55 -7.11
C THR A 124 -17.03 4.84 -6.33
N GLU A 125 -16.54 4.70 -5.09
CA GLU A 125 -16.01 5.81 -4.31
C GLU A 125 -14.51 5.62 -4.11
N VAL A 126 -13.76 6.70 -4.34
CA VAL A 126 -12.30 6.71 -4.23
C VAL A 126 -11.82 7.86 -3.35
N ALA A 127 -10.74 7.60 -2.61
CA ALA A 127 -9.96 8.65 -1.95
C ALA A 127 -8.90 9.17 -2.93
N LEU A 128 -8.78 10.50 -3.04
CA LEU A 128 -7.85 11.19 -3.93
C LEU A 128 -6.59 11.58 -3.17
N ILE A 129 -5.46 10.95 -3.47
CA ILE A 129 -4.20 11.14 -2.76
C ILE A 129 -3.22 11.85 -3.70
N ASP A 130 -2.90 13.11 -3.39
CA ASP A 130 -1.88 13.86 -4.10
C ASP A 130 -0.46 13.51 -3.61
N ARG A 131 0.56 14.13 -4.23
CA ARG A 131 1.97 13.87 -3.93
C ARG A 131 2.32 14.25 -2.49
N GLU A 132 1.81 15.38 -2.01
CA GLU A 132 2.12 15.86 -0.66
C GLU A 132 1.55 14.91 0.39
N THR A 133 0.26 14.60 0.28
CA THR A 133 -0.45 13.63 1.12
C THR A 133 0.20 12.25 1.07
N PHE A 134 0.60 11.78 -0.12
CA PHE A 134 1.33 10.53 -0.26
C PHE A 134 2.64 10.51 0.56
N LEU A 135 3.44 11.57 0.46
CA LEU A 135 4.70 11.68 1.20
C LEU A 135 4.47 11.78 2.71
N GLU A 136 3.41 12.45 3.15
CA GLU A 136 3.01 12.49 4.55
C GLU A 136 2.59 11.12 5.06
N LEU A 137 1.77 10.38 4.31
CA LEU A 137 1.37 9.01 4.64
C LEU A 137 2.58 8.08 4.79
N VAL A 138 3.54 8.18 3.86
CA VAL A 138 4.80 7.40 3.89
C VAL A 138 5.62 7.71 5.14
N ARG A 139 5.73 9.00 5.52
CA ARG A 139 6.49 9.42 6.71
C ARG A 139 5.80 9.02 8.01
N ALA A 140 4.48 9.16 8.06
CA ALA A 140 3.70 8.93 9.26
C ALA A 140 3.43 7.44 9.53
N ASN A 141 3.31 6.62 8.48
CA ASN A 141 3.14 5.18 8.59
C ASN A 141 3.88 4.43 7.47
N PRO A 142 5.15 4.00 7.71
CA PRO A 142 5.93 3.25 6.72
C PRO A 142 5.28 1.94 6.25
N ALA A 143 4.29 1.39 6.98
CA ALA A 143 3.53 0.23 6.51
C ALA A 143 2.71 0.55 5.24
N PHE A 144 2.33 1.81 5.02
CA PHE A 144 1.68 2.26 3.78
C PHE A 144 2.59 2.06 2.57
N SER A 145 3.87 2.44 2.68
CA SER A 145 4.86 2.23 1.60
C SER A 145 5.03 0.75 1.25
N LEU A 146 5.09 -0.10 2.27
CA LEU A 146 5.16 -1.55 2.08
C LEU A 146 3.88 -2.10 1.44
N TYR A 147 2.72 -1.58 1.81
CA TYR A 147 1.45 -1.92 1.18
C TYR A 147 1.46 -1.54 -0.32
N VAL A 148 1.86 -0.32 -0.68
CA VAL A 148 1.98 0.11 -2.09
C VAL A 148 2.96 -0.78 -2.86
N MET A 149 4.16 -1.02 -2.32
CA MET A 149 5.16 -1.89 -2.95
C MET A 149 4.66 -3.32 -3.16
N ARG A 150 3.87 -3.88 -2.23
CA ARG A 150 3.28 -5.23 -2.38
C ARG A 150 2.25 -5.29 -3.52
N GLN A 151 1.45 -4.24 -3.70
CA GLN A 151 0.51 -4.13 -4.81
C GLN A 151 1.26 -4.12 -6.15
N LEU A 152 2.26 -3.25 -6.28
CA LEU A 152 3.12 -3.17 -7.48
C LEU A 152 3.83 -4.49 -7.79
N ALA A 153 4.45 -5.12 -6.78
CA ALA A 153 5.11 -6.41 -6.96
C ALA A 153 4.12 -7.52 -7.40
N THR A 154 2.88 -7.45 -6.93
CA THR A 154 1.81 -8.37 -7.34
C THR A 154 1.39 -8.15 -8.77
N ARG A 155 1.28 -6.88 -9.22
CA ARG A 155 1.02 -6.53 -10.62
C ARG A 155 2.10 -7.05 -11.54
N ILE A 156 3.38 -6.83 -11.22
CA ILE A 156 4.51 -7.33 -12.02
C ILE A 156 4.45 -8.85 -12.15
N ARG A 157 4.20 -9.57 -11.05
CA ARG A 157 4.08 -11.04 -11.07
C ARG A 157 2.89 -11.53 -11.88
N ARG A 158 1.77 -10.80 -11.90
CA ARG A 158 0.60 -11.13 -12.74
C ARG A 158 0.91 -10.92 -14.21
N MET A 159 1.48 -9.77 -14.57
CA MET A 159 1.85 -9.43 -15.94
C MET A 159 2.89 -10.40 -16.52
N ASN A 160 3.88 -10.82 -15.72
CA ASN A 160 4.88 -11.80 -16.17
C ASN A 160 4.30 -13.22 -16.38
N LYS A 161 3.12 -13.53 -15.81
CA LYS A 161 2.44 -14.83 -16.03
C LYS A 161 1.53 -14.83 -17.25
N SER A 162 1.21 -13.66 -17.80
CA SER A 162 0.38 -13.51 -19.00
C SER A 162 1.20 -13.40 -20.29
N LEU A 163 2.53 -13.45 -20.18
CA LEU A 163 3.49 -13.58 -21.29
C LEU A 163 3.76 -15.08 -21.57
#